data_AF-A0AAD5KJF7-F1
#
_entry.id   AF-A0AAD5KJF7-F1
#
_cell.length_a   1.000
_cell.length_b   1.000
_cell.length_c   1.000
_cell.angle_alpha   90.00
_cell.angle_beta   90.00
_cell.angle_gamma   90.00
#
_symmetry.space_group_name_H-M   'P 1'
#
loop_
_entity.id
_entity.type
_entity.pdbx_description
1 polymer ?
#
loop_
_entity_poly.entity_id
_entity_poly.type
_entity_poly.pdbx_seq_one_letter_code
_entity_poly.pdbx_strand_id
1 'polypeptide(L)'
;MLFRHWAAIAPQSDHFQTLIPAQQTEHLPKRKAIEKWHLNFWKSSYVPPSYKPGYPAAKYEDVPACAKNNPKPWCLSDPDYPIYDVQKALDQHYQQVLALYKDVKATTSNSVDDLKDLEEETYLCPSSTAYVQPMRAVNVDGKWRVIVNKVESYNYLFTQSTRIEECDVEVGSSCPLVSSCYESKCIQKNIFHRFLVFNPYDYYFPFAIENFELPASCGCVVGAFFP
;
A
#
# COMPACT_ATOMS: atom_id res chain seq x y z
N MET A 1 54.88 -12.19 -69.55
CA MET A 1 55.93 -12.36 -68.52
C MET A 1 55.37 -11.96 -67.16
N LEU A 2 55.35 -12.92 -66.23
CA LEU A 2 55.51 -12.85 -64.76
C LEU A 2 54.65 -11.81 -63.99
N PHE A 3 53.59 -12.23 -63.30
CA PHE A 3 53.53 -12.73 -61.90
C PHE A 3 53.97 -11.73 -60.82
N ARG A 4 53.02 -11.38 -59.92
CA ARG A 4 53.21 -11.51 -58.46
C ARG A 4 51.89 -11.88 -57.76
N HIS A 5 51.96 -12.93 -56.95
CA HIS A 5 50.94 -13.39 -56.00
C HIS A 5 51.08 -12.65 -54.66
N TRP A 6 50.00 -12.50 -53.89
CA TRP A 6 49.71 -13.30 -52.69
C TRP A 6 48.33 -12.99 -52.12
N ALA A 7 47.76 -13.99 -51.45
CA ALA A 7 46.36 -14.16 -51.10
C ALA A 7 46.02 -13.68 -49.68
N ALA A 8 44.75 -13.35 -49.46
CA ALA A 8 44.08 -13.57 -48.18
C ALA A 8 42.65 -14.06 -48.45
N ILE A 9 42.36 -15.23 -47.88
CA ILE A 9 41.18 -16.07 -48.07
C ILE A 9 40.10 -15.63 -47.08
N ALA A 10 38.88 -15.38 -47.57
CA ALA A 10 37.68 -15.30 -46.75
C ALA A 10 36.98 -16.68 -46.78
N PRO A 11 36.54 -17.25 -45.64
CA PRO A 11 35.84 -18.52 -45.66
C PRO A 11 34.36 -18.32 -46.04
N GLN A 12 33.94 -19.05 -47.06
CA GLN A 12 32.55 -19.28 -47.46
C GLN A 12 31.83 -20.14 -46.41
N SER A 13 30.60 -19.76 -46.07
CA SER A 13 29.65 -20.62 -45.38
C SER A 13 28.75 -21.29 -46.42
N ASP A 14 28.92 -22.60 -46.61
CA ASP A 14 28.07 -23.43 -47.46
C ASP A 14 26.80 -23.91 -46.72
N HIS A 15 25.69 -23.83 -47.44
CA HIS A 15 24.55 -24.76 -47.52
C HIS A 15 24.11 -25.54 -46.27
N PHE A 16 22.85 -25.33 -45.85
CA PHE A 16 21.74 -26.28 -46.16
C PHE A 16 20.38 -25.74 -45.70
N GLN A 17 19.41 -25.70 -46.61
CA GLN A 17 17.98 -25.50 -46.33
C GLN A 17 17.36 -26.82 -45.85
N THR A 18 16.55 -26.76 -44.79
CA THR A 18 15.42 -27.68 -44.53
C THR A 18 14.48 -27.00 -43.53
N LEU A 19 13.33 -26.50 -43.99
CA LEU A 19 12.01 -27.14 -43.93
C LEU A 19 11.41 -27.23 -42.51
N ILE A 20 10.40 -26.39 -42.28
CA ILE A 20 9.49 -26.34 -41.13
C ILE A 20 8.47 -27.49 -41.25
N PRO A 21 8.25 -28.32 -40.21
CA PRO A 21 7.05 -29.14 -40.12
C PRO A 21 6.07 -28.62 -39.08
N ALA A 22 4.79 -28.78 -39.43
CA ALA A 22 3.60 -28.42 -38.68
C ALA A 22 3.43 -29.22 -37.37
N GLN A 23 2.74 -28.60 -36.40
CA GLN A 23 2.31 -29.20 -35.15
C GLN A 23 1.34 -30.37 -35.41
N GLN A 24 1.67 -31.56 -34.90
CA GLN A 24 0.74 -32.68 -34.76
C GLN A 24 0.32 -32.80 -33.29
N THR A 25 -0.99 -32.91 -33.10
CA THR A 25 -1.70 -33.13 -31.84
C THR A 25 -1.36 -34.50 -31.25
N GLU A 26 -0.79 -34.54 -30.05
CA GLU A 26 -0.62 -35.79 -29.30
C GLU A 26 -1.95 -36.27 -28.72
N HIS A 27 -2.25 -37.54 -28.99
CA HIS A 27 -3.44 -38.26 -28.54
C HIS A 27 -3.32 -38.69 -27.06
N LEU A 28 -4.33 -38.35 -26.26
CA LEU A 28 -4.53 -38.84 -24.90
C LEU A 28 -4.79 -40.37 -24.90
N PRO A 29 -4.08 -41.20 -24.11
CA PRO A 29 -4.40 -42.63 -24.03
C PRO A 29 -5.63 -42.87 -23.14
N LYS A 30 -6.50 -43.77 -23.62
CA LYS A 30 -7.80 -44.12 -23.04
C LYS A 30 -7.67 -44.79 -21.67
N ARG A 31 -8.52 -44.35 -20.73
CA ARG A 31 -8.74 -44.95 -19.40
C ARG A 31 -9.14 -46.42 -19.50
N LYS A 32 -8.44 -47.30 -18.78
CA LYS A 32 -8.96 -48.61 -18.35
C LYS A 32 -8.61 -48.87 -16.88
N ALA A 33 -9.68 -48.93 -16.09
CA ALA A 33 -9.91 -49.62 -14.83
C ALA A 33 -8.71 -50.02 -13.95
N ILE A 34 -8.61 -49.37 -12.79
CA ILE A 34 -8.16 -50.02 -11.56
C ILE A 34 -9.31 -49.86 -10.56
N GLU A 35 -10.19 -50.85 -10.52
CA GLU A 35 -11.07 -51.10 -9.38
C GLU A 35 -10.28 -51.82 -8.28
N LYS A 36 -10.59 -51.44 -7.03
CA LYS A 36 -10.39 -52.21 -5.79
C LYS A 36 -8.94 -52.53 -5.39
N TRP A 37 -8.34 -51.56 -4.68
CA TRP A 37 -7.75 -51.84 -3.37
C TRP A 37 -8.32 -50.85 -2.35
N HIS A 38 -9.22 -51.36 -1.51
CA HIS A 38 -9.60 -50.94 -0.16
C HIS A 38 -9.10 -49.55 0.31
N LEU A 39 -9.99 -48.56 0.44
CA LEU A 39 -10.67 -48.23 1.71
C LEU A 39 -9.73 -48.29 2.93
N ASN A 40 -9.14 -47.13 3.30
CA ASN A 40 -9.03 -46.61 4.67
C ASN A 40 -7.84 -45.65 4.86
N PHE A 41 -7.89 -44.50 4.21
CA PHE A 41 -7.11 -43.28 4.53
C PHE A 41 -7.84 -42.25 3.65
N TRP A 42 -8.79 -41.45 4.09
CA TRP A 42 -8.70 -40.35 5.02
C TRP A 42 -10.11 -40.08 5.58
N LYS A 43 -10.44 -40.63 6.75
CA LYS A 43 -11.44 -40.00 7.63
C LYS A 43 -10.65 -39.32 8.74
N SER A 44 -10.08 -38.16 8.41
CA SER A 44 -9.63 -37.25 9.46
C SER A 44 -10.89 -36.69 10.11
N SER A 45 -11.32 -37.31 11.20
CA SER A 45 -12.39 -36.78 12.07
C SER A 45 -11.86 -35.60 12.90
N TYR A 46 -11.21 -34.65 12.23
CA TYR A 46 -10.86 -33.39 12.87
C TYR A 46 -12.14 -32.57 12.98
N VAL A 47 -12.87 -32.78 14.08
CA VAL A 47 -13.87 -31.83 14.55
C VAL A 47 -13.06 -30.68 15.14
N PRO A 48 -13.10 -29.47 14.58
CA PRO A 48 -12.46 -28.33 15.22
C PRO A 48 -13.02 -28.22 16.64
N PRO A 49 -12.17 -28.03 17.67
CA PRO A 49 -12.68 -27.84 19.02
C PRO A 49 -13.71 -26.71 18.99
N SER A 50 -14.86 -26.93 19.63
CA SER A 50 -15.88 -25.89 19.78
C SER A 50 -15.21 -24.65 20.36
N TYR A 51 -15.19 -23.58 19.55
CA TYR A 51 -14.71 -22.27 19.95
C TYR A 51 -15.53 -21.85 21.17
N LYS A 52 -14.93 -21.95 22.35
CA LYS A 52 -15.45 -21.31 23.56
C LYS A 52 -14.93 -19.87 23.51
N PRO A 53 -15.78 -18.85 23.30
CA PRO A 53 -15.36 -17.46 23.47
C PRO A 53 -15.16 -17.25 24.97
N GLY A 54 -13.99 -17.59 25.48
CA GLY A 54 -13.61 -17.44 26.89
C GLY A 54 -13.16 -16.03 27.24
N TYR A 55 -13.07 -15.14 26.25
CA TYR A 55 -12.85 -13.72 26.44
C TYR A 55 -13.98 -13.00 25.71
N PRO A 56 -14.67 -12.04 26.36
CA PRO A 56 -15.57 -11.16 25.62
C PRO A 56 -14.75 -10.55 24.48
N ALA A 57 -15.27 -10.59 23.26
CA ALA A 57 -14.69 -9.81 22.17
C ALA A 57 -14.47 -8.40 22.69
N ALA A 58 -13.24 -7.89 22.62
CA ALA A 58 -12.95 -6.56 23.08
C ALA A 58 -13.94 -5.62 22.39
N LYS A 59 -14.73 -4.89 23.18
CA LYS A 59 -15.68 -3.91 22.65
C LYS A 59 -14.87 -2.70 22.24
N TYR A 60 -14.44 -2.67 20.99
CA TYR A 60 -13.83 -1.49 20.41
C TYR A 60 -14.94 -0.46 20.20
N GLU A 61 -14.87 0.67 20.91
CA GLU A 61 -15.72 1.82 20.59
C GLU A 61 -15.50 2.21 19.12
N ASP A 62 -16.58 2.57 18.43
CA ASP A 62 -16.50 3.01 17.04
C ASP A 62 -15.67 4.30 16.87
N VAL A 63 -15.49 5.06 17.96
CA VAL A 63 -14.64 6.25 18.04
C VAL A 63 -13.58 6.05 19.13
N PRO A 64 -12.28 6.10 18.80
CA PRO A 64 -11.22 5.84 19.78
C PRO A 64 -11.06 7.02 20.75
N ALA A 65 -10.53 6.74 21.96
CA ALA A 65 -10.30 7.77 22.97
C ALA A 65 -9.35 8.88 22.48
N CYS A 66 -8.37 8.55 21.62
CA CYS A 66 -7.44 9.52 21.03
C CYS A 66 -8.11 10.56 20.12
N ALA A 67 -9.34 10.33 19.67
CA ALA A 67 -10.11 11.29 18.88
C ALA A 67 -10.80 12.34 19.76
N LYS A 68 -10.91 12.13 21.08
CA LYS A 68 -11.53 13.10 21.99
C LYS A 68 -10.71 14.38 22.01
N ASN A 69 -11.34 15.50 21.66
CA ASN A 69 -10.71 16.82 21.52
C ASN A 69 -9.60 16.91 20.46
N ASN A 70 -9.53 15.95 19.53
CA ASN A 70 -8.62 16.00 18.39
C ASN A 70 -9.43 16.36 17.13
N PRO A 71 -9.19 17.52 16.51
CA PRO A 71 -9.91 17.91 15.29
C PRO A 71 -9.46 17.09 14.07
N LYS A 72 -8.32 16.40 14.14
CA LYS A 72 -7.79 15.63 13.02
C LYS A 72 -8.48 14.26 12.94
N PRO A 73 -8.82 13.78 11.73
CA PRO A 73 -9.39 12.44 11.52
C PRO A 73 -8.34 11.31 11.64
N TRP A 74 -7.26 11.53 12.40
CA TRP A 74 -6.24 10.53 12.71
C TRP A 74 -5.56 10.81 14.06
N CYS A 75 -4.98 9.77 14.63
CA CYS A 75 -4.19 9.83 15.86
C CYS A 75 -2.80 9.24 15.63
N LEU A 76 -1.77 9.92 16.13
CA LEU A 76 -0.37 9.46 16.08
C LEU A 76 0.01 8.60 17.29
N SER A 77 -0.77 8.70 18.36
CA SER A 77 -0.71 7.86 19.55
C SER A 77 -2.12 7.38 19.89
N ASP A 78 -2.19 6.20 20.50
CA ASP A 78 -3.46 5.60 20.90
C ASP A 78 -3.24 4.81 22.20
N PRO A 79 -3.72 5.32 23.35
CA PRO A 79 -3.60 4.65 24.64
C PRO A 79 -4.31 3.29 24.67
N ASP A 80 -5.36 3.13 23.87
CA ASP A 80 -6.19 1.92 23.80
C ASP A 80 -5.84 1.10 22.55
N TYR A 81 -4.60 1.23 22.05
CA TYR A 81 -4.15 0.48 20.89
C TYR A 81 -4.07 -1.02 21.24
N PRO A 82 -4.72 -1.91 20.47
CA PRO A 82 -4.80 -3.32 20.79
C PRO A 82 -3.55 -4.08 20.37
N ILE A 83 -2.41 -3.72 20.96
CA ILE A 83 -1.10 -4.24 20.58
C ILE A 83 -1.05 -5.77 20.66
N TYR A 84 -1.63 -6.36 21.71
CA TYR A 84 -1.64 -7.80 21.91
C TYR A 84 -2.45 -8.53 20.83
N ASP A 85 -3.66 -8.06 20.53
CA ASP A 85 -4.53 -8.69 19.54
C ASP A 85 -3.96 -8.56 18.12
N VAL A 86 -3.41 -7.38 17.79
CA VAL A 86 -2.74 -7.14 16.51
C VAL A 86 -1.54 -8.07 16.37
N GLN A 87 -0.66 -8.13 17.37
CA GLN A 87 0.52 -8.99 17.34
C GLN A 87 0.15 -10.47 17.20
N LYS A 88 -0.82 -10.93 18.00
CA LYS A 88 -1.30 -12.31 17.94
C LYS A 88 -1.88 -12.66 16.57
N ALA A 89 -2.66 -11.76 15.98
CA ALA A 89 -3.21 -11.97 14.64
C ALA A 89 -2.12 -11.93 13.56
N LEU A 90 -1.11 -11.07 13.71
CA LEU A 90 0.06 -11.03 12.83
C LEU A 90 0.81 -12.36 12.87
N ASP A 91 1.04 -12.92 14.06
CA ASP A 91 1.71 -14.22 14.20
C ASP A 91 0.91 -15.34 13.53
N GLN A 92 -0.42 -15.34 13.68
CA GLN A 92 -1.31 -16.33 13.07
C GLN A 92 -1.35 -16.26 11.54
N HIS A 93 -1.26 -15.06 10.97
CA HIS A 93 -1.45 -14.80 9.55
C HIS A 93 -0.21 -14.26 8.84
N TYR A 94 0.98 -14.47 9.43
CA TYR A 94 2.21 -13.77 9.09
C TYR A 94 2.52 -13.74 7.58
N GLN A 95 2.45 -14.89 6.90
CA GLN A 95 2.78 -14.99 5.48
C GLN A 95 1.81 -14.18 4.59
N GLN A 96 0.51 -14.22 4.91
CA GLN A 96 -0.53 -13.51 4.16
C GLN A 96 -0.42 -12.00 4.39
N VAL A 97 -0.21 -11.59 5.65
CA VAL A 97 -0.06 -10.18 6.00
C VAL A 97 1.23 -9.59 5.44
N LEU A 98 2.33 -10.36 5.44
CA LEU A 98 3.58 -9.92 4.84
C LEU A 98 3.43 -9.64 3.34
N ALA A 99 2.59 -10.40 2.62
CA ALA A 99 2.27 -10.12 1.23
C ALA A 99 1.50 -8.79 1.07
N LEU A 100 0.46 -8.56 1.89
CA LEU A 100 -0.30 -7.29 1.89
C LEU A 100 0.59 -6.09 2.24
N TYR A 101 1.43 -6.24 3.26
CA TYR A 101 2.31 -5.17 3.71
C TYR A 101 3.34 -4.77 2.66
N LYS A 102 3.88 -5.74 1.91
CA LYS A 102 4.76 -5.47 0.76
C LYS A 102 4.06 -4.68 -0.34
N ASP A 103 2.80 -4.99 -0.64
CA ASP A 103 1.99 -4.23 -1.60
C ASP A 103 1.81 -2.76 -1.16
N VAL A 104 1.50 -2.54 0.12
CA VAL A 104 1.41 -1.19 0.69
C VAL A 104 2.73 -0.44 0.52
N LYS A 105 3.85 -1.03 0.96
CA LYS A 105 5.18 -0.40 0.88
C LYS A 105 5.63 -0.08 -0.54
N ALA A 106 5.32 -0.94 -1.51
CA ALA A 106 5.67 -0.73 -2.91
C ALA A 106 4.85 0.40 -3.55
N THR A 107 3.60 0.58 -3.12
CA THR A 107 2.69 1.59 -3.68
C THR A 107 2.90 2.98 -3.06
N THR A 108 3.36 3.06 -1.81
CA THR A 108 3.52 4.32 -1.07
C THR A 108 4.84 5.05 -1.31
N SER A 109 5.45 4.95 -2.51
CA SER A 109 6.66 5.71 -2.85
C SER A 109 6.32 7.20 -3.02
N ASN A 110 6.08 7.89 -1.91
CA ASN A 110 5.88 9.33 -1.88
C ASN A 110 7.23 10.01 -1.74
N SER A 111 7.99 10.04 -2.83
CA SER A 111 9.16 10.90 -2.96
C SER A 111 8.70 12.19 -3.61
N VAL A 112 8.40 13.20 -2.78
CA VAL A 112 8.48 14.59 -3.27
C VAL A 112 9.95 14.96 -3.14
N ASP A 113 10.60 15.21 -4.28
CA ASP A 113 11.96 15.75 -4.29
C ASP A 113 11.83 17.24 -3.96
N ASP A 114 12.05 17.59 -2.70
CA ASP A 114 12.16 18.99 -2.31
C ASP A 114 13.36 19.60 -3.07
N LEU A 115 13.21 20.80 -3.62
CA LEU A 115 14.31 21.51 -4.26
C LEU A 115 15.38 21.78 -3.20
N LYS A 116 16.52 21.08 -3.30
CA LYS A 116 17.49 21.00 -2.20
C LYS A 116 18.23 22.30 -1.87
N ASP A 117 18.14 23.36 -2.68
CA ASP A 117 19.01 24.52 -2.55
C ASP A 117 18.37 25.83 -3.05
N LEU A 118 17.27 26.28 -2.44
CA LEU A 118 16.82 27.67 -2.56
C LEU A 118 16.65 28.25 -1.15
N GLU A 119 17.53 29.19 -0.77
CA GLU A 119 17.55 29.84 0.55
C GLU A 119 16.27 30.67 0.85
N GLU A 120 15.44 30.93 -0.17
CA GLU A 120 14.18 31.68 -0.06
C GLU A 120 13.08 31.05 -0.92
N GLU A 121 12.63 29.83 -0.62
CA GLU A 121 11.37 29.35 -1.18
C GLU A 121 10.20 30.08 -0.54
N THR A 122 9.58 30.98 -1.31
CA THR A 122 8.33 31.63 -0.89
C THR A 122 7.17 30.96 -1.59
N TYR A 123 6.43 30.12 -0.86
CA TYR A 123 5.25 29.44 -1.36
C TYR A 123 4.07 30.41 -1.47
N LEU A 124 3.27 30.31 -2.55
CA LEU A 124 2.06 31.13 -2.74
C LEU A 124 1.04 30.92 -1.61
N CYS A 125 1.03 29.73 -1.01
CA CYS A 125 0.29 29.40 0.19
C CYS A 125 1.25 28.67 1.14
N PRO A 126 1.59 29.25 2.30
CA PRO A 126 2.45 28.61 3.28
C PRO A 126 1.86 27.27 3.78
N SER A 127 2.73 26.29 3.99
CA SER A 127 2.36 24.95 4.46
C SER A 127 3.49 24.26 5.21
N SER A 128 3.12 23.45 6.19
CA SER A 128 4.04 22.63 6.97
C SER A 128 3.96 21.16 6.58
N THR A 129 5.11 20.50 6.52
CA THR A 129 5.23 19.09 6.15
C THR A 129 5.66 18.24 7.34
N ALA A 130 5.16 17.00 7.42
CA ALA A 130 5.54 16.06 8.47
C ALA A 130 5.46 14.62 7.99
N TYR A 131 6.43 13.79 8.39
CA TYR A 131 6.33 12.34 8.25
C TYR A 131 5.71 11.74 9.50
N VAL A 132 4.56 11.10 9.36
CA VAL A 132 3.79 10.58 10.48
C VAL A 132 3.54 9.08 10.35
N GLN A 133 3.32 8.41 11.48
CA GLN A 133 2.94 7.00 11.58
C GLN A 133 1.63 6.90 12.36
N PRO A 134 0.47 7.01 11.69
CA PRO A 134 -0.82 7.01 12.37
C PRO A 134 -1.12 5.64 12.99
N MET A 135 -1.69 5.64 14.19
CA MET A 135 -2.13 4.44 14.92
C MET A 135 -3.64 4.19 14.73
N ARG A 136 -4.40 5.27 14.55
CA ARG A 136 -5.83 5.30 14.25
C ARG A 136 -6.08 6.34 13.16
N ALA A 137 -6.97 6.06 12.23
CA ALA A 137 -7.46 7.07 11.28
C ALA A 137 -8.87 6.71 10.78
N VAL A 138 -9.57 7.70 10.25
CA VAL A 138 -10.87 7.53 9.58
C VAL A 138 -10.62 7.18 8.12
N ASN A 139 -11.16 6.05 7.67
CA ASN A 139 -11.07 5.63 6.27
C ASN A 139 -12.06 6.42 5.39
N VAL A 140 -12.02 6.19 4.07
CA VAL A 140 -12.97 6.83 3.12
C VAL A 140 -14.45 6.48 3.36
N ASP A 141 -14.75 5.42 4.12
CA ASP A 141 -16.11 5.06 4.52
C ASP A 141 -16.57 5.76 5.81
N GLY A 142 -15.76 6.66 6.37
CA GLY A 142 -16.06 7.37 7.61
C GLY A 142 -15.88 6.53 8.88
N LYS A 143 -15.18 5.38 8.80
CA LYS A 143 -14.97 4.48 9.95
C LYS A 143 -13.58 4.64 10.52
N TRP A 144 -13.49 4.70 11.85
CA TRP A 144 -12.19 4.60 12.52
C TRP A 144 -11.61 3.20 12.36
N ARG A 145 -10.36 3.14 11.91
CA ARG A 145 -9.62 1.89 11.70
C ARG A 145 -8.35 1.87 12.54
N VAL A 146 -7.96 0.66 12.94
CA VAL A 146 -6.67 0.39 13.57
C VAL A 146 -5.63 0.23 12.48
N ILE A 147 -4.65 1.15 12.39
CA ILE A 147 -3.56 1.02 11.42
C ILE A 147 -2.47 0.17 12.05
N VAL A 148 -2.01 -0.86 11.35
CA VAL A 148 -0.94 -1.75 11.84
C VAL A 148 0.38 -0.98 11.84
N ASN A 149 0.79 -0.48 13.00
CA ASN A 149 1.96 0.38 13.12
C ASN A 149 2.70 0.13 14.44
N LYS A 150 4.04 0.09 14.38
CA LYS A 150 4.91 -0.11 15.55
C LYS A 150 4.62 -1.42 16.31
N VAL A 151 4.33 -2.49 15.57
CA VAL A 151 4.10 -3.85 16.12
C VAL A 151 5.08 -4.83 15.49
N GLU A 152 5.65 -5.70 16.31
CA GLU A 152 6.57 -6.75 15.87
C GLU A 152 5.87 -8.10 15.76
N SER A 153 6.24 -8.89 14.75
CA SER A 153 5.90 -10.31 14.63
C SER A 153 7.05 -11.03 13.96
N TYR A 154 7.48 -12.18 14.52
CA TYR A 154 8.64 -12.95 14.05
C TYR A 154 9.90 -12.14 13.71
N ASN A 155 10.28 -11.18 14.57
CA ASN A 155 11.41 -10.26 14.38
C ASN A 155 11.27 -9.31 13.17
N TYR A 156 10.05 -9.11 12.68
CA TYR A 156 9.73 -8.12 11.66
C TYR A 156 8.88 -7.01 12.28
N LEU A 157 9.37 -5.77 12.23
CA LEU A 157 8.65 -4.60 12.72
C LEU A 157 7.78 -4.01 11.59
N PHE A 158 6.47 -4.07 11.76
CA PHE A 158 5.51 -3.46 10.84
C PHE A 158 5.39 -1.96 11.13
N THR A 159 5.77 -1.12 10.16
CA THR A 159 5.69 0.34 10.23
C THR A 159 5.18 0.94 8.92
N GLN A 160 4.22 1.83 9.01
CA GLN A 160 3.59 2.53 7.89
C GLN A 160 3.70 4.02 8.15
N SER A 161 4.60 4.68 7.40
CA SER A 161 4.81 6.11 7.46
C SER A 161 4.15 6.78 6.27
N THR A 162 3.69 8.01 6.45
CA THR A 162 3.18 8.86 5.37
C THR A 162 3.64 10.29 5.56
N ARG A 163 3.87 11.01 4.46
CA ARG A 163 4.08 12.47 4.48
C ARG A 163 2.71 13.14 4.47
N ILE A 164 2.51 14.07 5.40
CA ILE A 164 1.39 14.97 5.45
C ILE A 164 1.90 16.38 5.17
N GLU A 165 1.14 17.16 4.43
CA GLU A 165 1.38 18.59 4.23
C GLU A 165 0.08 19.36 4.42
N GLU A 166 0.06 20.20 5.45
CA GLU A 166 -1.10 20.99 5.86
C GLU A 166 -0.84 22.46 5.55
N CYS A 167 -1.86 23.16 5.03
CA CYS A 167 -1.82 24.62 4.90
C CYS A 167 -1.62 25.27 6.28
N ASP A 168 -0.70 26.24 6.37
CA ASP A 168 -0.48 27.03 7.59
C ASP A 168 -1.44 28.23 7.69
N VAL A 169 -2.25 28.44 6.64
CA VAL A 169 -3.27 29.48 6.52
C VAL A 169 -4.67 28.87 6.55
N GLU A 170 -5.67 29.70 6.84
CA GLU A 170 -7.07 29.27 6.75
C GLU A 170 -7.42 28.90 5.31
N VAL A 171 -7.92 27.69 5.09
CA VAL A 171 -8.34 27.22 3.77
C VAL A 171 -9.44 28.14 3.22
N GLY A 172 -9.22 28.68 2.02
CA GLY A 172 -10.09 29.67 1.38
C GLY A 172 -9.59 31.11 1.47
N SER A 173 -8.58 31.41 2.29
CA SER A 173 -8.00 32.76 2.35
C SER A 173 -7.26 33.13 1.07
N SER A 174 -7.17 34.42 0.74
CA SER A 174 -6.37 34.92 -0.38
C SER A 174 -4.91 34.48 -0.30
N CYS A 175 -4.30 34.18 -1.46
CA CYS A 175 -2.90 33.78 -1.52
C CYS A 175 -2.01 35.01 -1.26
N PRO A 176 -1.17 35.03 -0.20
CA PRO A 176 -0.49 36.24 0.26
C PRO A 176 0.36 36.98 -0.78
N LEU A 177 0.92 36.26 -1.76
CA LEU A 177 1.82 36.80 -2.77
C LEU A 177 1.13 37.12 -4.11
N VAL A 178 -0.17 36.81 -4.24
CA VAL A 178 -0.93 37.07 -5.46
C VAL A 178 -1.52 38.48 -5.38
N SER A 179 -1.32 39.26 -6.43
CA SER A 179 -1.89 40.62 -6.54
C SER A 179 -3.40 40.61 -6.35
N SER A 180 -3.94 41.63 -5.68
CA SER A 180 -5.37 41.80 -5.42
C SER A 180 -6.23 41.99 -6.69
N CYS A 181 -5.61 42.22 -7.86
CA CYS A 181 -6.31 42.24 -9.15
C CYS A 181 -6.75 40.84 -9.62
N TYR A 182 -6.37 39.78 -8.88
CA TYR A 182 -6.83 38.43 -9.09
C TYR A 182 -7.53 37.94 -7.83
N GLU A 183 -8.66 37.26 -8.01
CA GLU A 183 -9.25 36.48 -6.95
C GLU A 183 -8.35 35.27 -6.76
N SER A 184 -7.88 35.06 -5.53
CA SER A 184 -7.02 33.93 -5.22
C SER A 184 -7.49 33.28 -3.94
N LYS A 185 -7.26 31.98 -3.80
CA LYS A 185 -7.57 31.22 -2.60
C LYS A 185 -6.61 30.07 -2.37
N CYS A 186 -6.15 29.92 -1.13
CA CYS A 186 -5.42 28.75 -0.69
C CYS A 186 -6.37 27.57 -0.50
N ILE A 187 -6.01 26.42 -1.06
CA ILE A 187 -6.76 25.18 -0.96
C ILE A 187 -5.90 24.08 -0.36
N GLN A 188 -6.47 23.31 0.56
CA GLN A 188 -5.88 22.06 1.01
C GLN A 188 -6.21 20.97 -0.01
N LYS A 189 -5.17 20.38 -0.61
CA LYS A 189 -5.32 19.19 -1.44
C LYS A 189 -5.01 17.96 -0.61
N ASN A 190 -5.84 16.94 -0.78
CA ASN A 190 -5.68 15.66 -0.13
C ASN A 190 -5.32 14.59 -1.16
N ILE A 191 -4.72 13.51 -0.67
CA ILE A 191 -4.45 12.30 -1.45
C ILE A 191 -4.92 11.08 -0.67
N PHE A 192 -5.22 10.01 -1.40
CA PHE A 192 -5.54 8.72 -0.81
C PHE A 192 -4.27 7.94 -0.48
N HIS A 193 -4.09 7.63 0.79
CA HIS A 193 -3.07 6.70 1.26
C HIS A 193 -3.69 5.36 1.57
N ARG A 194 -2.98 4.30 1.19
CA ARG A 194 -3.33 2.92 1.51
C ARG A 194 -2.62 2.52 2.79
N PHE A 195 -3.37 2.01 3.76
CA PHE A 195 -2.80 1.41 4.97
C PHE A 195 -3.31 -0.01 5.16
N LEU A 196 -2.41 -0.88 5.63
CA LEU A 196 -2.75 -2.15 6.25
C LEU A 196 -3.42 -1.86 7.59
N VAL A 197 -4.65 -2.33 7.75
CA VAL A 197 -5.47 -2.14 8.95
C VAL A 197 -5.78 -3.46 9.61
N PHE A 198 -6.10 -3.39 10.91
CA PHE A 198 -6.60 -4.49 11.71
C PHE A 198 -8.09 -4.30 12.02
N ASN A 199 -8.88 -5.36 11.83
CA ASN A 199 -10.30 -5.41 12.17
C ASN A 199 -10.55 -6.48 13.24
N PRO A 200 -10.83 -6.11 14.49
CA PRO A 200 -11.07 -7.08 15.56
C PRO A 200 -12.37 -7.87 15.40
N TYR A 201 -13.28 -7.43 14.51
CA TYR A 201 -14.56 -8.08 14.27
C TYR A 201 -14.51 -9.14 13.15
N ASP A 202 -13.39 -9.27 12.43
CA ASP A 202 -13.20 -10.33 11.45
C ASP A 202 -12.40 -11.49 12.07
N TYR A 203 -13.11 -12.56 12.39
CA TYR A 203 -12.54 -13.73 13.06
C TYR A 203 -11.72 -14.66 12.16
N TYR A 204 -11.80 -14.51 10.84
CA TYR A 204 -11.12 -15.40 9.90
C TYR A 204 -9.80 -14.83 9.40
N PHE A 205 -9.82 -13.54 9.03
CA PHE A 205 -8.62 -12.83 8.57
C PHE A 205 -8.76 -11.34 8.90
N PRO A 206 -8.29 -10.89 10.07
CA PRO A 206 -8.55 -9.55 10.58
C PRO A 206 -7.72 -8.44 9.92
N PHE A 207 -7.25 -8.61 8.68
CA PHE A 207 -6.40 -7.65 8.00
C PHE A 207 -6.96 -7.26 6.64
N ALA A 208 -6.85 -5.98 6.31
CA ALA A 208 -7.24 -5.46 5.01
C ALA A 208 -6.34 -4.28 4.63
N ILE A 209 -6.31 -3.94 3.34
CA ILE A 209 -5.75 -2.66 2.88
C ILE A 209 -6.93 -1.73 2.63
N GLU A 210 -6.92 -0.57 3.26
CA GLU A 210 -7.96 0.44 3.13
C GLU A 210 -7.39 1.80 2.75
N ASN A 211 -8.25 2.67 2.20
CA ASN A 211 -7.89 4.00 1.75
C ASN A 211 -8.24 5.06 2.79
N PHE A 212 -7.38 6.06 2.91
CA PHE A 212 -7.47 7.16 3.86
C PHE A 212 -7.15 8.46 3.13
N GLU A 213 -8.01 9.44 3.26
CA GLU A 213 -7.78 10.77 2.69
C GLU A 213 -6.94 11.58 3.69
N LEU A 214 -5.72 11.97 3.29
CA LEU A 214 -4.80 12.75 4.13
C LEU A 214 -4.34 14.03 3.42
N PRO A 215 -3.99 15.09 4.18
CA PRO A 215 -3.47 16.33 3.62
C PRO A 215 -2.13 16.09 2.93
N ALA A 216 -2.01 16.49 1.67
CA ALA A 216 -0.84 16.16 0.84
C ALA A 216 -0.15 17.38 0.21
N SER A 217 -0.88 18.48 0.01
CA SER A 217 -0.27 19.76 -0.39
C SER A 217 -1.17 20.96 -0.14
N CYS A 218 -0.58 22.14 0.04
CA CYS A 218 -1.30 23.40 -0.01
C CYS A 218 -1.10 24.08 -1.38
N GLY A 219 -2.19 24.44 -2.06
CA GLY A 219 -2.13 25.04 -3.39
C GLY A 219 -2.82 26.40 -3.45
N CYS A 220 -2.30 27.32 -4.26
CA CYS A 220 -3.01 28.55 -4.61
C CYS A 220 -3.83 28.35 -5.88
N VAL A 221 -5.15 28.61 -5.81
CA VAL A 221 -6.01 28.72 -7.00
C VAL A 221 -6.19 30.20 -7.31
N VAL A 222 -5.88 30.59 -8.54
CA VAL A 222 -6.02 31.98 -9.03
C VAL A 222 -7.13 32.01 -10.08
N GLY A 223 -8.08 32.91 -9.90
CA GLY A 223 -9.21 33.18 -10.79
C GLY A 223 -8.86 34.14 -11.91
N ALA A 224 -9.89 34.64 -12.60
CA ALA A 224 -9.72 35.62 -13.66
C ALA A 224 -9.25 36.97 -13.10
N PHE A 225 -8.50 37.71 -13.92
CA PHE A 225 -8.14 39.09 -13.64
C PHE A 225 -9.39 39.98 -13.63
N PHE A 226 -9.51 40.86 -12.64
CA PHE A 226 -10.47 41.96 -12.64
C PHE A 226 -9.72 43.28 -12.41
N PRO A 227 -9.89 44.26 -13.33
CA PRO A 227 -9.25 45.57 -13.25
C PRO A 227 -9.85 46.47 -12.17
#